data_AF-A0AAD7X1K0-F1
#
_entry.id   AF-A0AAD7X1K0-F1
#
_cell.length_a   1.000
_cell.length_b   1.000
_cell.length_c   1.000
_cell.angle_alpha   90.00
_cell.angle_beta   90.00
_cell.angle_gamma   90.00
#
_symmetry.space_group_name_H-M   'P 1'
#
loop_
_entity.id
_entity.type
_entity.pdbx_description
1 polymer ?
#
loop_
_entity_poly.entity_id
_entity_poly.type
_entity_poly.pdbx_seq_one_letter_code
_entity_poly.pdbx_strand_id
1 'polypeptide(L)'
;MATVSAPQYSRRKNSIARLAIAIRPKEEAPAAVHLPDLRQVTVLPKAEWLRIQDNLNHDNKHNESLLEASKQRNALHLRSKEVVKFWSNTIAGQRQKKLEAKKIREEIEEEEKKRIDLEEAEYQKQKRKEAISKAKSEQYFQMDRVKGFHSALLLSEVLKEREAQLELKQKKQSASKDVDRDVMAQLKQKDEEAMEQERQREILREQENEAIAEDLKQQMREHKLIQEKEKMENMKEAVELQRLKELHDWEKSMHKQNKQEEKRSVMKAHLEHMSNRNVIRAIEAQKEEAEEERRRLFMTAKQKMIKMRKEKEAEMFRDVQRHKETMTERLAAQLQEKTSNDEELITKAVTLREARLEREQRENAAKKKTMLDSIAVHRETMHQEQERKLSEEKQMALEMLQAKKEADRIFLEKQQLKTQKMKDNWVSLQDFHIHQMAERRAKEQLVKKEQLYFEAKNTELVAEEEEQFQKYSEGVIRTAAEAKRNILPLRKAAKEGIGGGLGPIFGGLRPSYLVHDSTGVEMPKYVSSTTQDIKELYETNDIQQAKKRLGFTW
;
A
#
# COMPACT_ATOMS: atom_id res chain seq x y z
N MET A 1 -24.23 -25.74 -53.56
CA MET A 1 -25.42 -26.51 -53.98
C MET A 1 -26.59 -26.09 -53.11
N ALA A 2 -27.85 -26.23 -53.58
CA ALA A 2 -29.11 -26.04 -52.83
C ALA A 2 -29.20 -24.75 -51.97
N THR A 3 -29.92 -23.66 -52.30
CA THR A 3 -31.28 -23.52 -52.86
C THR A 3 -32.33 -24.40 -52.18
N VAL A 4 -33.07 -23.83 -51.23
CA VAL A 4 -34.40 -24.28 -50.82
C VAL A 4 -35.33 -23.08 -50.93
N SER A 5 -36.50 -23.28 -51.55
CA SER A 5 -37.55 -22.28 -51.74
C SER A 5 -38.85 -22.82 -51.14
N ALA A 6 -39.69 -21.94 -50.58
CA ALA A 6 -41.01 -22.26 -50.08
C ALA A 6 -42.04 -21.25 -50.62
N PRO A 7 -43.28 -21.67 -50.98
CA PRO A 7 -44.10 -20.91 -51.93
C PRO A 7 -45.21 -20.07 -51.28
N GLN A 8 -45.76 -19.14 -52.06
CA GLN A 8 -47.12 -18.61 -51.85
C GLN A 8 -47.98 -18.81 -53.10
N TYR A 9 -49.18 -19.37 -52.90
CA TYR A 9 -50.11 -19.71 -53.97
C TYR A 9 -51.08 -18.55 -54.27
N SER A 10 -51.01 -18.06 -55.51
CA SER A 10 -52.10 -17.51 -56.34
C SER A 10 -53.27 -16.72 -55.71
N ARG A 11 -53.53 -15.55 -56.30
CA ARG A 11 -54.89 -15.24 -56.80
C ARG A 11 -54.83 -14.64 -58.21
N ARG A 12 -55.75 -15.04 -59.08
CA ARG A 12 -55.70 -14.71 -60.52
C ARG A 12 -56.39 -13.38 -60.84
N LYS A 13 -55.72 -12.62 -61.72
CA LYS A 13 -56.24 -11.81 -62.85
C LYS A 13 -57.71 -11.37 -62.80
N ASN A 14 -57.91 -10.06 -62.94
CA ASN A 14 -58.89 -9.53 -63.90
C ASN A 14 -58.39 -8.19 -64.46
N SER A 15 -57.70 -8.23 -65.61
CA SER A 15 -57.21 -7.06 -66.33
C SER A 15 -58.22 -6.64 -67.40
N ILE A 16 -59.05 -5.65 -67.11
CA ILE A 16 -60.01 -5.12 -68.09
C ILE A 16 -59.25 -4.36 -69.17
N ALA A 17 -59.34 -4.83 -70.40
CA ALA A 17 -58.69 -4.22 -71.55
C ALA A 17 -59.36 -2.87 -71.89
N ARG A 18 -58.63 -1.76 -71.75
CA ARG A 18 -59.02 -0.49 -72.37
C ARG A 18 -58.60 -0.50 -73.84
N LEU A 19 -59.53 -0.89 -74.71
CA LEU A 19 -59.45 -0.68 -76.15
C LEU A 19 -59.38 0.83 -76.43
N ALA A 20 -58.17 1.35 -76.65
CA ALA A 20 -57.95 2.72 -77.09
C ALA A 20 -58.29 2.84 -78.59
N ILE A 21 -59.58 2.96 -78.91
CA ILE A 21 -60.05 3.22 -80.27
C ILE A 21 -59.65 4.65 -80.64
N ALA A 22 -58.51 4.80 -81.31
CA ALA A 22 -57.98 6.07 -81.77
C ALA A 22 -58.78 6.60 -82.98
N ILE A 23 -59.96 7.18 -82.71
CA ILE A 23 -60.72 7.93 -83.72
C ILE A 23 -59.93 9.20 -84.04
N ARG A 24 -59.14 9.15 -85.11
CA ARG A 24 -58.56 10.36 -85.72
C ARG A 24 -59.69 11.16 -86.37
N PRO A 25 -59.76 12.49 -86.20
CA PRO A 25 -60.51 13.32 -87.14
C PRO A 25 -59.87 13.17 -88.53
N LYS A 26 -60.70 13.06 -89.57
CA LYS A 26 -60.23 13.12 -90.96
C LYS A 26 -60.04 14.59 -91.32
N GLU A 27 -58.81 15.00 -91.61
CA GLU A 27 -58.57 16.23 -92.36
C GLU A 27 -58.88 15.93 -93.83
N GLU A 28 -60.11 16.24 -94.25
CA GLU A 28 -60.53 16.13 -95.64
C GLU A 28 -60.12 17.41 -96.38
N ALA A 29 -59.30 17.26 -97.43
CA ALA A 29 -58.80 18.39 -98.20
C ALA A 29 -59.93 19.10 -98.98
N PRO A 30 -59.87 20.43 -99.14
CA PRO A 30 -60.92 21.18 -99.82
C PRO A 30 -60.98 20.83 -101.32
N ALA A 31 -62.07 20.18 -101.73
CA ALA A 31 -62.42 20.01 -103.14
C ALA A 31 -62.92 21.33 -103.76
N ALA A 32 -62.83 21.44 -105.09
CA ALA A 32 -63.16 22.67 -105.81
C ALA A 32 -64.67 23.02 -105.80
N VAL A 33 -64.96 24.31 -105.98
CA VAL A 33 -66.27 24.95 -105.75
C VAL A 33 -67.29 24.65 -106.85
N HIS A 34 -68.53 24.36 -106.46
CA HIS A 34 -69.74 24.75 -107.21
C HIS A 34 -70.89 25.12 -106.26
N LEU A 35 -71.71 26.11 -106.67
CA LEU A 35 -72.88 26.61 -105.93
C LEU A 35 -74.17 26.24 -106.68
N PRO A 36 -75.19 25.64 -106.02
CA PRO A 36 -76.52 25.41 -106.59
C PRO A 36 -77.54 26.53 -106.27
N ASP A 37 -78.61 26.64 -107.07
CA ASP A 37 -79.62 27.71 -107.04
C ASP A 37 -80.79 27.44 -106.05
N LEU A 38 -81.42 28.51 -105.54
CA LEU A 38 -82.30 28.52 -104.37
C LEU A 38 -83.80 28.72 -104.72
N ARG A 39 -84.49 27.69 -105.25
CA ARG A 39 -85.90 27.84 -105.72
C ARG A 39 -86.93 26.75 -105.35
N GLN A 40 -86.66 25.74 -104.51
CA GLN A 40 -87.64 24.64 -104.25
C GLN A 40 -87.64 24.04 -102.81
N VAL A 41 -88.49 24.52 -101.88
CA VAL A 41 -88.82 23.87 -100.57
C VAL A 41 -90.23 24.26 -100.06
N THR A 42 -90.91 23.41 -99.28
CA THR A 42 -92.21 23.64 -98.57
C THR A 42 -92.18 23.21 -97.09
N VAL A 43 -93.14 23.66 -96.24
CA VAL A 43 -93.04 23.65 -94.76
C VAL A 43 -94.33 23.16 -94.04
N LEU A 44 -94.22 22.61 -92.82
CA LEU A 44 -95.30 22.03 -91.97
C LEU A 44 -95.66 22.88 -90.71
N PRO A 45 -96.87 22.74 -90.11
CA PRO A 45 -97.32 23.53 -88.94
C PRO A 45 -96.88 23.02 -87.55
N LYS A 46 -96.86 23.94 -86.58
CA LYS A 46 -96.31 23.74 -85.21
C LYS A 46 -97.17 22.89 -84.24
N ALA A 47 -98.48 22.78 -84.44
CA ALA A 47 -99.39 22.23 -83.42
C ALA A 47 -99.17 20.73 -83.12
N GLU A 48 -98.95 19.91 -84.16
CA GLU A 48 -98.75 18.46 -84.02
C GLU A 48 -97.47 18.11 -83.24
N TRP A 49 -96.43 18.96 -83.30
CA TRP A 49 -95.16 18.74 -82.62
C TRP A 49 -95.31 18.60 -81.09
N LEU A 50 -96.10 19.48 -80.46
CA LEU A 50 -96.24 19.51 -79.00
C LEU A 50 -97.01 18.29 -78.47
N ARG A 51 -98.07 17.84 -79.17
CA ARG A 51 -98.85 16.65 -78.74
C ARG A 51 -98.00 15.38 -78.71
N ILE A 52 -97.07 15.25 -79.65
CA ILE A 52 -96.13 14.10 -79.71
C ILE A 52 -95.16 14.16 -78.52
N GLN A 53 -94.70 15.36 -78.14
CA GLN A 53 -93.73 15.53 -77.07
C GLN A 53 -94.27 15.19 -75.67
N ASP A 54 -95.50 15.57 -75.32
CA ASP A 54 -96.02 15.33 -73.96
C ASP A 54 -96.35 13.87 -73.66
N ASN A 55 -96.93 13.14 -74.62
CA ASN A 55 -97.28 11.72 -74.43
C ASN A 55 -96.05 10.82 -74.20
N LEU A 56 -94.90 11.16 -74.77
CA LEU A 56 -93.63 10.44 -74.55
C LEU A 56 -93.02 10.65 -73.15
N ASN A 57 -93.58 11.54 -72.33
CA ASN A 57 -92.99 11.99 -71.06
C ASN A 57 -93.81 11.64 -69.80
N HIS A 58 -94.83 10.77 -69.91
CA HIS A 58 -95.64 10.39 -68.74
C HIS A 58 -94.94 9.34 -67.84
N ASP A 59 -94.55 8.19 -68.40
CA ASP A 59 -94.01 7.05 -67.64
C ASP A 59 -92.69 7.36 -66.92
N ASN A 60 -91.90 8.29 -67.47
CA ASN A 60 -90.65 8.75 -66.86
C ASN A 60 -90.88 9.32 -65.45
N LYS A 61 -91.95 10.10 -65.27
CA LYS A 61 -92.27 10.80 -64.00
C LYS A 61 -92.62 9.84 -62.86
N HIS A 62 -93.19 8.67 -63.15
CA HIS A 62 -93.48 7.67 -62.12
C HIS A 62 -92.19 6.98 -61.62
N ASN A 63 -91.30 6.64 -62.54
CA ASN A 63 -90.00 6.02 -62.21
C ASN A 63 -89.10 6.98 -61.42
N GLU A 64 -89.12 8.27 -61.74
CA GLU A 64 -88.42 9.32 -60.98
C GLU A 64 -88.87 9.36 -59.51
N SER A 65 -90.18 9.31 -59.24
CA SER A 65 -90.74 9.32 -57.89
C SER A 65 -90.32 8.10 -57.04
N LEU A 66 -90.26 6.90 -57.64
CA LEU A 66 -89.75 5.70 -56.96
C LEU A 66 -88.25 5.80 -56.63
N LEU A 67 -87.46 6.38 -57.53
CA LEU A 67 -86.05 6.66 -57.28
C LEU A 67 -85.86 7.70 -56.18
N GLU A 68 -86.72 8.71 -56.09
CA GLU A 68 -86.73 9.69 -54.99
C GLU A 68 -87.08 9.07 -53.65
N ALA A 69 -88.13 8.23 -53.57
CA ALA A 69 -88.47 7.51 -52.35
C ALA A 69 -87.31 6.60 -51.86
N SER A 70 -86.59 5.97 -52.80
CA SER A 70 -85.38 5.20 -52.49
C SER A 70 -84.24 6.09 -51.97
N LYS A 71 -83.96 7.22 -52.63
CA LYS A 71 -82.98 8.23 -52.16
C LYS A 71 -83.31 8.72 -50.75
N GLN A 72 -84.58 9.04 -50.47
CA GLN A 72 -85.06 9.48 -49.16
C GLN A 72 -84.88 8.40 -48.09
N ARG A 73 -85.26 7.14 -48.35
CA ARG A 73 -85.04 6.01 -47.43
C ARG A 73 -83.56 5.81 -47.13
N ASN A 74 -82.68 5.92 -48.14
CA ASN A 74 -81.24 5.81 -47.95
C ASN A 74 -80.67 6.99 -47.14
N ALA A 75 -81.13 8.22 -47.37
CA ALA A 75 -80.76 9.40 -46.58
C ALA A 75 -81.19 9.27 -45.10
N LEU A 76 -82.41 8.78 -44.83
CA LEU A 76 -82.86 8.49 -43.47
C LEU A 76 -82.05 7.37 -42.81
N HIS A 77 -81.65 6.34 -43.55
CA HIS A 77 -80.79 5.27 -43.04
C HIS A 77 -79.37 5.75 -42.72
N LEU A 78 -78.80 6.66 -43.52
CA LEU A 78 -77.52 7.33 -43.24
C LEU A 78 -77.63 8.20 -41.97
N ARG A 79 -78.65 9.05 -41.87
CA ARG A 79 -78.92 9.89 -40.70
C ARG A 79 -79.13 9.05 -39.42
N SER A 80 -79.83 7.92 -39.52
CA SER A 80 -80.00 6.96 -38.43
C SER A 80 -78.66 6.34 -37.99
N LYS A 81 -77.84 5.90 -38.95
CA LYS A 81 -76.47 5.42 -38.68
C LYS A 81 -75.60 6.48 -38.02
N GLU A 82 -75.73 7.75 -38.41
CA GLU A 82 -75.00 8.86 -37.80
C GLU A 82 -75.41 9.10 -36.36
N VAL A 83 -76.71 9.14 -36.05
CA VAL A 83 -77.20 9.23 -34.67
C VAL A 83 -76.69 8.07 -33.81
N VAL A 84 -76.72 6.83 -34.33
CA VAL A 84 -76.26 5.63 -33.60
C VAL A 84 -74.73 5.61 -33.36
N LYS A 85 -73.90 6.28 -34.18
CA LYS A 85 -72.45 6.42 -33.88
C LYS A 85 -72.20 7.10 -32.53
N PHE A 86 -73.07 8.03 -32.13
CA PHE A 86 -72.95 8.78 -30.88
C PHE A 86 -73.61 8.09 -29.68
N TRP A 87 -74.28 6.94 -29.88
CA TRP A 87 -74.92 6.18 -28.81
C TRP A 87 -73.90 5.32 -28.03
N SER A 88 -73.41 5.86 -26.91
CA SER A 88 -72.42 5.24 -26.02
C SER A 88 -72.76 3.82 -25.53
N ASN A 89 -74.04 3.47 -25.53
CA ASN A 89 -74.56 2.22 -24.95
C ASN A 89 -74.71 1.10 -26.01
N THR A 90 -74.35 1.38 -27.26
CA THR A 90 -74.25 0.37 -28.32
C THR A 90 -73.12 -0.61 -28.02
N ILE A 91 -73.27 -1.90 -28.34
CA ILE A 91 -72.23 -2.94 -28.16
C ILE A 91 -70.88 -2.53 -28.79
N ALA A 92 -70.91 -1.84 -29.95
CA ALA A 92 -69.72 -1.28 -30.58
C ALA A 92 -69.05 -0.19 -29.72
N GLY A 93 -69.81 0.77 -29.21
CA GLY A 93 -69.33 1.84 -28.33
C GLY A 93 -68.81 1.32 -26.99
N GLN A 94 -69.45 0.31 -26.39
CA GLN A 94 -68.95 -0.37 -25.20
C GLN A 94 -67.62 -1.09 -25.45
N ARG A 95 -67.46 -1.73 -26.62
CA ARG A 95 -66.18 -2.34 -27.03
C ARG A 95 -65.10 -1.29 -27.27
N GLN A 96 -65.42 -0.16 -27.90
CA GLN A 96 -64.51 0.98 -28.07
C GLN A 96 -64.05 1.52 -26.71
N LYS A 97 -64.98 1.86 -25.81
CA LYS A 97 -64.65 2.28 -24.44
C LYS A 97 -63.81 1.27 -23.67
N LYS A 98 -64.03 -0.04 -23.83
CA LYS A 98 -63.19 -1.07 -23.19
C LYS A 98 -61.79 -1.15 -23.80
N LEU A 99 -61.64 -0.91 -25.10
CA LEU A 99 -60.33 -0.82 -25.76
C LEU A 99 -59.59 0.48 -25.38
N GLU A 100 -60.29 1.61 -25.30
CA GLU A 100 -59.77 2.89 -24.84
C GLU A 100 -59.32 2.82 -23.38
N ALA A 101 -60.16 2.29 -22.47
CA ALA A 101 -59.79 2.08 -21.07
C ALA A 101 -58.63 1.09 -20.91
N LYS A 102 -58.51 0.09 -21.80
CA LYS A 102 -57.35 -0.82 -21.82
C LYS A 102 -56.09 -0.09 -22.28
N LYS A 103 -56.15 0.74 -23.32
CA LYS A 103 -55.03 1.58 -23.77
C LYS A 103 -54.58 2.56 -22.68
N ILE A 104 -55.49 3.30 -22.08
CA ILE A 104 -55.19 4.25 -20.99
C ILE A 104 -54.50 3.52 -19.82
N ARG A 105 -54.97 2.32 -19.49
CA ARG A 105 -54.32 1.47 -18.47
C ARG A 105 -52.93 1.00 -18.89
N GLU A 106 -52.75 0.58 -20.14
CA GLU A 106 -51.44 0.18 -20.68
C GLU A 106 -50.48 1.38 -20.76
N GLU A 107 -50.97 2.57 -21.10
CA GLU A 107 -50.23 3.83 -21.12
C GLU A 107 -49.76 4.21 -19.70
N ILE A 108 -50.63 4.12 -18.69
CA ILE A 108 -50.27 4.31 -17.27
C ILE A 108 -49.28 3.24 -16.78
N GLU A 109 -49.52 1.96 -17.04
CA GLU A 109 -48.61 0.87 -16.64
C GLU A 109 -47.22 0.99 -17.31
N GLU A 110 -47.14 1.56 -18.53
CA GLU A 110 -45.87 1.88 -19.19
C GLU A 110 -45.24 3.18 -18.68
N GLU A 111 -46.00 4.17 -18.20
CA GLU A 111 -45.46 5.36 -17.52
C GLU A 111 -44.92 5.03 -16.12
N GLU A 112 -45.58 4.14 -15.38
CA GLU A 112 -45.08 3.61 -14.11
C GLU A 112 -43.77 2.84 -14.28
N LYS A 113 -43.65 1.99 -15.32
CA LYS A 113 -42.37 1.32 -15.67
C LYS A 113 -41.27 2.33 -15.98
N LYS A 114 -41.52 3.30 -16.86
CA LYS A 114 -40.54 4.35 -17.20
C LYS A 114 -40.09 5.14 -15.96
N ARG A 115 -40.99 5.38 -15.01
CA ARG A 115 -40.64 5.98 -13.72
C ARG A 115 -39.72 5.09 -12.88
N ILE A 116 -40.03 3.80 -12.76
CA ILE A 116 -39.20 2.83 -12.05
C ILE A 116 -37.81 2.72 -12.72
N ASP A 117 -37.74 2.68 -14.05
CA ASP A 117 -36.49 2.66 -14.80
C ASP A 117 -35.65 3.92 -14.56
N LEU A 118 -36.29 5.10 -14.47
CA LEU A 118 -35.62 6.36 -14.13
C LEU A 118 -35.14 6.38 -12.68
N GLU A 119 -35.97 5.97 -11.73
CA GLU A 119 -35.67 5.94 -10.29
C GLU A 119 -34.52 4.95 -9.98
N GLU A 120 -34.52 3.76 -10.60
CA GLU A 120 -33.41 2.79 -10.52
C GLU A 120 -32.16 3.30 -11.24
N ALA A 121 -32.28 3.95 -12.41
CA ALA A 121 -31.14 4.55 -13.09
C ALA A 121 -30.49 5.68 -12.26
N GLU A 122 -31.29 6.48 -11.53
CA GLU A 122 -30.77 7.46 -10.58
C GLU A 122 -30.10 6.80 -9.38
N TYR A 123 -30.69 5.75 -8.81
CA TYR A 123 -30.10 5.00 -7.68
C TYR A 123 -28.78 4.31 -8.05
N GLN A 124 -28.69 3.69 -9.23
CA GLN A 124 -27.45 3.10 -9.73
C GLN A 124 -26.39 4.17 -10.06
N LYS A 125 -26.82 5.33 -10.57
CA LYS A 125 -25.96 6.52 -10.77
C LYS A 125 -25.45 7.08 -9.44
N GLN A 126 -26.27 7.10 -8.39
CA GLN A 126 -25.87 7.47 -7.02
C GLN A 126 -24.84 6.47 -6.46
N LYS A 127 -25.14 5.16 -6.44
CA LYS A 127 -24.19 4.10 -6.05
C LYS A 127 -22.86 4.18 -6.79
N ARG A 128 -22.89 4.39 -8.11
CA ARG A 128 -21.68 4.56 -8.92
C ARG A 128 -20.91 5.82 -8.53
N LYS A 129 -21.59 6.94 -8.28
CA LYS A 129 -20.97 8.19 -7.80
C LYS A 129 -20.33 7.99 -6.41
N GLU A 130 -21.01 7.30 -5.50
CA GLU A 130 -20.49 6.97 -4.16
C GLU A 130 -19.27 6.06 -4.23
N ALA A 131 -19.32 4.98 -5.02
CA ALA A 131 -18.19 4.08 -5.23
C ALA A 131 -16.97 4.80 -5.82
N ILE A 132 -17.18 5.67 -6.82
CA ILE A 132 -16.12 6.53 -7.39
C ILE A 132 -15.60 7.52 -6.34
N SER A 133 -16.48 8.14 -5.53
CA SER A 133 -16.07 9.07 -4.49
C SER A 133 -15.25 8.40 -3.39
N LYS A 134 -15.64 7.18 -2.98
CA LYS A 134 -14.89 6.37 -2.02
C LYS A 134 -13.52 5.99 -2.59
N ALA A 135 -13.46 5.48 -3.81
CA ALA A 135 -12.20 5.12 -4.47
C ALA A 135 -11.26 6.33 -4.61
N LYS A 136 -11.78 7.53 -4.93
CA LYS A 136 -11.00 8.77 -4.95
C LYS A 136 -10.44 9.13 -3.58
N SER A 137 -11.25 9.06 -2.51
CA SER A 137 -10.77 9.30 -1.14
C SER A 137 -9.69 8.29 -0.72
N GLU A 138 -9.85 7.01 -1.08
CA GLU A 138 -8.86 5.97 -0.80
C GLU A 138 -7.56 6.18 -1.57
N GLN A 139 -7.63 6.56 -2.86
CA GLN A 139 -6.45 6.93 -3.66
C GLN A 139 -5.73 8.17 -3.10
N TYR A 140 -6.48 9.20 -2.73
CA TYR A 140 -5.93 10.42 -2.11
C TYR A 140 -5.25 10.11 -0.77
N PHE A 141 -5.85 9.26 0.09
CA PHE A 141 -5.23 8.81 1.34
C PHE A 141 -4.02 7.87 1.11
N GLN A 142 -3.91 7.25 -0.07
CA GLN A 142 -2.72 6.48 -0.47
C GLN A 142 -1.56 7.34 -1.00
N MET A 143 -1.73 8.66 -1.19
CA MET A 143 -0.61 9.55 -1.54
C MET A 143 0.35 9.69 -0.35
N ASP A 144 1.66 9.53 -0.57
CA ASP A 144 2.64 9.48 0.54
C ASP A 144 2.70 10.76 1.37
N ARG A 145 2.42 11.91 0.77
CA ARG A 145 2.29 13.19 1.49
C ARG A 145 1.10 13.20 2.45
N VAL A 146 -0.02 12.62 2.03
CA VAL A 146 -1.23 12.50 2.86
C VAL A 146 -1.01 11.48 3.98
N LYS A 147 -0.35 10.34 3.71
CA LYS A 147 0.12 9.41 4.77
C LYS A 147 1.03 10.11 5.78
N GLY A 148 1.99 10.90 5.30
CA GLY A 148 2.88 11.70 6.14
C GLY A 148 2.11 12.65 7.05
N PHE A 149 1.13 13.37 6.50
CA PHE A 149 0.24 14.25 7.26
C PHE A 149 -0.65 13.50 8.26
N HIS A 150 -1.19 12.33 7.91
CA HIS A 150 -1.93 11.47 8.85
C HIS A 150 -1.05 10.96 10.00
N SER A 151 0.22 10.64 9.76
CA SER A 151 1.14 10.28 10.85
C SER A 151 1.39 11.45 11.82
N ALA A 152 1.42 12.69 11.30
CA ALA A 152 1.49 13.90 12.12
C ALA A 152 0.18 14.18 12.87
N LEU A 153 -0.98 13.83 12.31
CA LEU A 153 -2.28 13.89 13.00
C LEU A 153 -2.33 12.92 14.18
N LEU A 154 -1.94 11.66 13.97
CA LEU A 154 -1.85 10.66 15.03
C LEU A 154 -0.87 11.11 16.15
N LEU A 155 0.27 11.71 15.77
CA LEU A 155 1.20 12.29 16.75
C LEU A 155 0.56 13.45 17.56
N SER A 156 -0.30 14.27 16.95
CA SER A 156 -1.03 15.33 17.68
C SER A 156 -2.03 14.78 18.72
N GLU A 157 -2.59 13.58 18.46
CA GLU A 157 -3.48 12.87 19.38
C GLU A 157 -2.69 12.24 20.52
N VAL A 158 -1.62 11.49 20.21
CA VAL A 158 -0.72 10.86 21.20
C VAL A 158 -0.09 11.90 22.14
N LEU A 159 0.23 13.11 21.65
CA LEU A 159 0.72 14.20 22.50
C LEU A 159 -0.35 14.67 23.51
N LYS A 160 -1.60 14.83 23.07
CA LYS A 160 -2.72 15.20 23.96
C LYS A 160 -3.04 14.10 24.99
N GLU A 161 -2.97 12.83 24.59
CA GLU A 161 -3.12 11.71 25.54
C GLU A 161 -1.98 11.69 26.56
N ARG A 162 -0.74 11.95 26.13
CA ARG A 162 0.43 12.05 27.03
C ARG A 162 0.29 13.20 28.02
N GLU A 163 -0.25 14.35 27.61
CA GLU A 163 -0.56 15.48 28.49
C GLU A 163 -1.59 15.07 29.56
N ALA A 164 -2.68 14.40 29.17
CA ALA A 164 -3.67 13.87 30.11
C ALA A 164 -3.11 12.78 31.06
N GLN A 165 -2.20 11.93 30.59
CA GLN A 165 -1.48 10.97 31.44
C GLN A 165 -0.56 11.65 32.46
N LEU A 166 0.10 12.75 32.08
CA LEU A 166 0.93 13.55 32.99
C LEU A 166 0.08 14.24 34.06
N GLU A 167 -1.06 14.83 33.70
CA GLU A 167 -2.03 15.35 34.67
C GLU A 167 -2.50 14.26 35.65
N LEU A 168 -2.88 13.08 35.14
CA LEU A 168 -3.34 11.97 35.97
C LEU A 168 -2.23 11.50 36.92
N LYS A 169 -0.98 11.46 36.47
CA LYS A 169 0.18 11.14 37.30
C LYS A 169 0.41 12.18 38.39
N GLN A 170 0.30 13.47 38.08
CA GLN A 170 0.40 14.55 39.07
C GLN A 170 -0.72 14.47 40.11
N LYS A 171 -1.97 14.27 39.68
CA LYS A 171 -3.15 14.12 40.56
C LYS A 171 -3.02 12.90 41.49
N LYS A 172 -2.43 11.80 41.02
CA LYS A 172 -2.08 10.64 41.86
C LYS A 172 -0.95 10.95 42.85
N GLN A 173 0.05 11.73 42.45
CA GLN A 173 1.17 12.14 43.31
C GLN A 173 0.82 13.21 44.34
N SER A 174 -0.22 14.03 44.14
CA SER A 174 -0.76 14.88 45.20
C SER A 174 -1.56 14.04 46.18
N ALA A 175 -2.50 13.23 45.69
CA ALA A 175 -3.33 12.37 46.54
C ALA A 175 -2.50 11.40 47.40
N SER A 176 -1.41 10.83 46.89
CA SER A 176 -0.53 9.99 47.71
C SER A 176 0.15 10.79 48.83
N LYS A 177 0.68 11.99 48.53
CA LYS A 177 1.31 12.85 49.55
C LYS A 177 0.35 13.29 50.65
N ASP A 178 -0.93 13.44 50.32
CA ASP A 178 -1.96 13.80 51.31
C ASP A 178 -2.29 12.59 52.21
N VAL A 179 -2.38 11.37 51.64
CA VAL A 179 -2.45 10.14 52.44
C VAL A 179 -1.19 9.92 53.29
N ASP A 180 0.01 10.17 52.73
CA ASP A 180 1.28 10.07 53.47
C ASP A 180 1.31 11.05 54.66
N ARG A 181 0.76 12.27 54.50
CA ARG A 181 0.59 13.26 55.58
C ARG A 181 -0.36 12.76 56.66
N ASP A 182 -1.52 12.24 56.29
CA ASP A 182 -2.52 11.74 57.23
C ASP A 182 -1.99 10.54 58.03
N VAL A 183 -1.27 9.61 57.39
CA VAL A 183 -0.59 8.50 58.06
C VAL A 183 0.50 9.00 59.02
N MET A 184 1.30 9.99 58.61
CA MET A 184 2.31 10.60 59.49
C MET A 184 1.70 11.39 60.66
N ALA A 185 0.49 11.94 60.51
CA ALA A 185 -0.25 12.57 61.60
C ALA A 185 -0.79 11.53 62.60
N GLN A 186 -1.39 10.44 62.11
CA GLN A 186 -1.85 9.33 62.95
C GLN A 186 -0.70 8.62 63.68
N LEU A 187 0.49 8.52 63.07
CA LEU A 187 1.66 7.96 63.72
C LEU A 187 2.11 8.84 64.90
N LYS A 188 2.22 10.16 64.68
CA LYS A 188 2.55 11.11 65.76
C LYS A 188 1.54 11.07 66.90
N GLN A 189 0.24 11.01 66.62
CA GLN A 189 -0.78 10.89 67.67
C GLN A 189 -0.59 9.62 68.52
N LYS A 190 -0.23 8.48 67.89
CA LYS A 190 0.06 7.24 68.61
C LYS A 190 1.37 7.30 69.40
N ASP A 191 2.39 7.97 68.88
CA ASP A 191 3.63 8.20 69.61
C ASP A 191 3.39 9.12 70.82
N GLU A 192 2.57 10.16 70.67
CA GLU A 192 2.12 11.06 71.74
C GLU A 192 1.28 10.32 72.80
N GLU A 193 0.27 9.52 72.40
CA GLU A 193 -0.51 8.65 73.28
C GLU A 193 0.36 7.63 74.04
N ALA A 194 1.36 7.04 73.38
CA ALA A 194 2.28 6.10 74.01
C ALA A 194 3.17 6.79 75.06
N MET A 195 3.72 7.96 74.73
CA MET A 195 4.51 8.77 75.67
C MET A 195 3.69 9.22 76.90
N GLU A 196 2.40 9.52 76.73
CA GLU A 196 1.51 9.81 77.86
C GLU A 196 1.23 8.57 78.72
N GLN A 197 1.03 7.40 78.11
CA GLN A 197 0.86 6.14 78.86
C GLN A 197 2.13 5.72 79.61
N GLU A 198 3.32 5.94 79.06
CA GLU A 198 4.58 5.66 79.77
C GLU A 198 4.76 6.60 80.97
N ARG A 199 4.50 7.91 80.81
CA ARG A 199 4.49 8.88 81.92
C ARG A 199 3.50 8.51 83.02
N GLN A 200 2.28 8.10 82.67
CA GLN A 200 1.28 7.66 83.65
C GLN A 200 1.77 6.42 84.41
N ARG A 201 2.39 5.45 83.73
CA ARG A 201 3.00 4.27 84.38
C ARG A 201 4.20 4.64 85.24
N GLU A 202 4.98 5.65 84.87
CA GLU A 202 6.09 6.16 85.67
C GLU A 202 5.59 6.78 86.97
N ILE A 203 4.63 7.72 86.89
CA ILE A 203 3.98 8.34 88.06
C ILE A 203 3.33 7.29 88.99
N LEU A 204 2.66 6.27 88.44
CA LEU A 204 2.08 5.19 89.25
C LEU A 204 3.16 4.38 89.98
N ARG A 205 4.28 4.05 89.31
CA ARG A 205 5.42 3.36 89.94
C ARG A 205 6.11 4.24 90.99
N GLU A 206 6.19 5.55 90.79
CA GLU A 206 6.67 6.48 91.81
C GLU A 206 5.77 6.44 93.05
N GLN A 207 4.45 6.53 92.88
CA GLN A 207 3.48 6.44 93.99
C GLN A 207 3.51 5.09 94.72
N GLU A 208 3.63 3.97 94.00
CA GLU A 208 3.81 2.64 94.59
C GLU A 208 5.12 2.56 95.40
N ASN A 209 6.23 3.08 94.87
CA ASN A 209 7.52 3.12 95.57
C ASN A 209 7.49 4.03 96.82
N GLU A 210 6.80 5.17 96.77
CA GLU A 210 6.61 6.07 97.92
C GLU A 210 5.79 5.39 99.03
N ALA A 211 4.70 4.69 98.68
CA ALA A 211 3.90 3.93 99.63
C ALA A 211 4.73 2.81 100.30
N ILE A 212 5.44 2.01 99.51
CA ILE A 212 6.34 0.95 100.03
C ILE A 212 7.43 1.56 100.93
N ALA A 213 7.95 2.74 100.60
CA ALA A 213 8.94 3.44 101.42
C ALA A 213 8.38 3.93 102.76
N GLU A 214 7.12 4.37 102.84
CA GLU A 214 6.47 4.71 104.11
C GLU A 214 6.12 3.47 104.95
N ASP A 215 5.66 2.38 104.34
CA ASP A 215 5.42 1.11 105.04
C ASP A 215 6.72 0.54 105.64
N LEU A 216 7.83 0.57 104.89
CA LEU A 216 9.14 0.19 105.42
C LEU A 216 9.60 1.12 106.56
N LYS A 217 9.35 2.43 106.47
CA LYS A 217 9.62 3.37 107.59
C LYS A 217 8.73 3.06 108.80
N GLN A 218 7.51 2.53 108.64
CA GLN A 218 6.65 2.10 109.75
C GLN A 218 7.18 0.81 110.38
N GLN A 219 7.47 -0.23 109.59
CA GLN A 219 8.08 -1.48 110.08
C GLN A 219 9.41 -1.24 110.83
N MET A 220 10.26 -0.33 110.34
CA MET A 220 11.49 0.08 111.04
C MET A 220 11.25 0.81 112.37
N ARG A 221 10.10 1.47 112.55
CA ARG A 221 9.69 2.07 113.84
C ARG A 221 9.18 1.00 114.80
N GLU A 222 8.35 0.07 114.32
CA GLU A 222 7.82 -1.05 115.12
C GLU A 222 8.94 -1.99 115.61
N HIS A 223 9.86 -2.38 114.73
CA HIS A 223 10.99 -3.25 115.07
C HIS A 223 11.91 -2.62 116.14
N LYS A 224 12.09 -1.30 116.13
CA LYS A 224 12.82 -0.60 117.22
C LYS A 224 12.08 -0.68 118.55
N LEU A 225 10.76 -0.47 118.55
CA LEU A 225 9.92 -0.59 119.75
C LEU A 225 9.89 -2.03 120.31
N ILE A 226 10.01 -3.05 119.44
CA ILE A 226 10.18 -4.44 119.86
C ILE A 226 11.56 -4.63 120.51
N GLN A 227 12.65 -4.22 119.87
CA GLN A 227 14.00 -4.31 120.44
C GLN A 227 14.17 -3.53 121.76
N GLU A 228 13.43 -2.44 121.95
CA GLU A 228 13.41 -1.68 123.22
C GLU A 228 12.68 -2.46 124.33
N LYS A 229 11.57 -3.14 124.02
CA LYS A 229 10.88 -4.05 124.96
C LYS A 229 11.77 -5.24 125.32
N GLU A 230 12.36 -5.91 124.34
CA GLU A 230 13.28 -7.05 124.54
C GLU A 230 14.43 -6.67 125.48
N LYS A 231 15.05 -5.50 125.31
CA LYS A 231 16.09 -5.00 126.23
C LYS A 231 15.56 -4.80 127.65
N MET A 232 14.38 -4.24 127.81
CA MET A 232 13.73 -4.04 129.11
C MET A 232 13.32 -5.36 129.78
N GLU A 233 13.11 -6.43 129.03
CA GLU A 233 12.82 -7.77 129.57
C GLU A 233 14.10 -8.52 129.94
N ASN A 234 15.12 -8.52 129.07
CA ASN A 234 16.47 -9.02 129.37
C ASN A 234 17.05 -8.37 130.65
N MET A 235 16.80 -7.07 130.88
CA MET A 235 17.22 -6.41 132.12
C MET A 235 16.50 -6.91 133.38
N LYS A 236 15.24 -7.35 133.29
CA LYS A 236 14.52 -7.96 134.42
C LYS A 236 15.07 -9.37 134.69
N GLU A 237 15.20 -10.19 133.65
CA GLU A 237 15.75 -11.55 133.75
C GLU A 237 17.16 -11.55 134.34
N ALA A 238 18.02 -10.59 133.96
CA ALA A 238 19.35 -10.45 134.53
C ALA A 238 19.33 -10.17 136.05
N VAL A 239 18.36 -9.42 136.56
CA VAL A 239 18.18 -9.15 138.00
C VAL A 239 17.63 -10.39 138.72
N GLU A 240 16.69 -11.12 138.13
CA GLU A 240 16.17 -12.36 138.71
C GLU A 240 17.23 -13.47 138.75
N LEU A 241 18.08 -13.58 137.72
CA LEU A 241 19.22 -14.50 137.68
C LEU A 241 20.28 -14.17 138.73
N GLN A 242 20.52 -12.89 139.04
CA GLN A 242 21.39 -12.49 140.16
C GLN A 242 20.80 -12.95 141.50
N ARG A 243 19.51 -12.69 141.74
CA ARG A 243 18.79 -13.12 142.96
C ARG A 243 18.78 -14.64 143.15
N LEU A 244 18.59 -15.41 142.07
CA LEU A 244 18.65 -16.87 142.08
C LEU A 244 20.06 -17.41 142.38
N LYS A 245 21.10 -16.73 141.88
CA LYS A 245 22.49 -17.10 142.16
C LYS A 245 22.85 -16.93 143.65
N GLU A 246 22.42 -15.83 144.27
CA GLU A 246 22.64 -15.57 145.70
C GLU A 246 21.98 -16.66 146.57
N LEU A 247 20.75 -17.05 146.24
CA LEU A 247 20.03 -18.14 146.92
C LEU A 247 20.80 -19.47 146.85
N HIS A 248 21.25 -19.85 145.65
CA HIS A 248 21.98 -21.09 145.39
C HIS A 248 23.36 -21.15 146.09
N ASP A 249 24.07 -20.03 146.22
CA ASP A 249 25.35 -19.98 146.95
C ASP A 249 25.15 -20.00 148.49
N TRP A 250 23.99 -19.55 148.99
CA TRP A 250 23.56 -19.78 150.38
C TRP A 250 23.25 -21.26 150.64
N GLU A 251 22.46 -21.92 149.78
CA GLU A 251 22.13 -23.36 149.89
C GLU A 251 23.38 -24.26 149.89
N LYS A 252 24.34 -23.98 149.00
CA LYS A 252 25.65 -24.68 148.99
C LYS A 252 26.40 -24.56 150.32
N SER A 253 26.24 -23.45 151.02
CA SER A 253 26.94 -23.19 152.28
C SER A 253 26.33 -24.00 153.42
N MET A 254 24.99 -24.08 153.49
CA MET A 254 24.29 -25.00 154.39
C MET A 254 24.64 -26.47 154.08
N HIS A 255 24.65 -26.87 152.80
CA HIS A 255 24.95 -28.25 152.41
C HIS A 255 26.40 -28.67 152.73
N LYS A 256 27.35 -27.72 152.79
CA LYS A 256 28.73 -27.98 153.26
C LYS A 256 28.79 -28.28 154.76
N GLN A 257 27.98 -27.63 155.59
CA GLN A 257 27.92 -27.92 157.03
C GLN A 257 27.39 -29.34 157.27
N ASN A 258 26.23 -29.69 156.70
CA ASN A 258 25.64 -31.03 156.86
C ASN A 258 26.64 -32.13 156.42
N LYS A 259 27.38 -31.93 155.32
CA LYS A 259 28.41 -32.87 154.85
C LYS A 259 29.65 -33.01 155.75
N GLN A 260 29.88 -32.08 156.69
CA GLN A 260 30.90 -32.27 157.74
C GLN A 260 30.37 -33.13 158.90
N GLU A 261 29.07 -33.08 159.19
CA GLU A 261 28.42 -33.95 160.18
C GLU A 261 28.23 -35.37 159.65
N GLU A 262 27.76 -35.53 158.41
CA GLU A 262 27.67 -36.82 157.71
C GLU A 262 29.01 -37.57 157.72
N LYS A 263 30.13 -36.88 157.49
CA LYS A 263 31.48 -37.49 157.54
C LYS A 263 31.83 -38.05 158.93
N ARG A 264 31.38 -37.41 160.01
CA ARG A 264 31.55 -37.93 161.39
C ARG A 264 30.70 -39.17 161.63
N SER A 265 29.58 -39.31 160.93
CA SER A 265 28.72 -40.51 160.96
C SER A 265 29.31 -41.65 160.11
N VAL A 266 29.64 -41.41 158.85
CA VAL A 266 30.16 -42.40 157.90
C VAL A 266 31.48 -43.02 158.37
N MET A 267 32.31 -42.27 159.11
CA MET A 267 33.52 -42.79 159.75
C MET A 267 33.25 -43.97 160.70
N LYS A 268 32.08 -44.02 161.35
CA LYS A 268 31.64 -45.17 162.17
C LYS A 268 31.21 -46.35 161.30
N ALA A 269 30.37 -46.09 160.29
CA ALA A 269 29.80 -47.14 159.44
C ALA A 269 30.83 -47.81 158.48
N HIS A 270 31.90 -47.12 158.08
CA HIS A 270 32.88 -47.72 157.17
C HIS A 270 33.67 -48.88 157.82
N LEU A 271 33.84 -48.85 159.14
CA LEU A 271 34.42 -49.97 159.91
C LEU A 271 33.59 -51.26 159.81
N GLU A 272 32.30 -51.14 159.50
CA GLU A 272 31.36 -52.27 159.39
C GLU A 272 31.35 -52.89 157.99
N HIS A 273 31.46 -52.07 156.93
CA HIS A 273 31.31 -52.55 155.54
C HIS A 273 32.52 -53.36 155.01
N MET A 274 33.72 -53.17 155.56
CA MET A 274 34.95 -53.75 154.98
C MET A 274 34.99 -55.30 154.97
N SER A 275 34.10 -55.97 155.70
CA SER A 275 33.97 -57.44 155.70
C SER A 275 33.45 -58.06 154.39
N ASN A 276 32.74 -57.30 153.53
CA ASN A 276 31.76 -57.91 152.62
C ASN A 276 32.14 -58.03 151.12
N ARG A 277 33.25 -57.46 150.62
CA ARG A 277 33.36 -57.10 149.17
C ARG A 277 33.92 -58.16 148.19
N ASN A 278 34.56 -59.23 148.65
CA ASN A 278 35.60 -59.94 147.86
C ASN A 278 35.12 -61.01 146.84
N VAL A 279 34.10 -60.75 145.98
CA VAL A 279 33.32 -61.86 145.34
C VAL A 279 33.11 -61.90 143.80
N ILE A 280 33.08 -60.80 143.00
CA ILE A 280 32.15 -60.73 141.81
C ILE A 280 32.66 -60.65 140.32
N ARG A 281 33.89 -60.21 139.95
CA ARG A 281 34.14 -59.50 138.64
C ARG A 281 34.46 -60.33 137.36
N ALA A 282 33.92 -59.93 136.17
CA ALA A 282 33.88 -60.68 134.88
C ALA A 282 34.35 -59.94 133.55
N ILE A 283 33.59 -60.02 132.41
CA ILE A 283 34.05 -60.25 130.98
C ILE A 283 34.06 -59.09 129.90
N GLU A 284 33.55 -59.28 128.65
CA GLU A 284 34.21 -58.92 127.35
C GLU A 284 33.26 -58.46 126.15
N ALA A 285 33.78 -57.97 125.00
CA ALA A 285 33.06 -57.62 123.73
C ALA A 285 33.96 -57.47 122.43
N GLN A 286 33.41 -57.60 121.18
CA GLN A 286 34.16 -57.62 119.86
C GLN A 286 33.31 -57.15 118.61
N LYS A 287 33.90 -56.70 117.45
CA LYS A 287 33.25 -56.54 116.08
C LYS A 287 34.15 -56.23 114.83
N GLU A 288 33.60 -55.94 113.62
CA GLU A 288 34.23 -55.96 112.24
C GLU A 288 33.82 -54.83 111.21
N GLU A 289 34.30 -54.82 109.93
CA GLU A 289 34.07 -53.73 108.89
C GLU A 289 34.44 -54.05 107.36
N ALA A 290 34.04 -53.18 106.39
CA ALA A 290 34.65 -52.75 105.07
C ALA A 290 34.21 -53.27 103.64
N GLU A 291 34.12 -52.38 102.60
CA GLU A 291 33.93 -52.64 101.12
C GLU A 291 34.11 -51.35 100.20
N GLU A 292 34.33 -51.42 98.85
CA GLU A 292 34.34 -50.23 97.91
C GLU A 292 34.12 -50.42 96.35
N GLU A 293 35.16 -50.57 95.49
CA GLU A 293 35.30 -50.01 94.10
C GLU A 293 34.59 -50.72 92.91
N ARG A 294 34.10 -49.97 91.88
CA ARG A 294 33.45 -50.50 90.64
C ARG A 294 33.56 -49.72 89.28
N ARG A 295 34.30 -48.59 89.11
CA ARG A 295 33.72 -47.38 88.45
C ARG A 295 34.64 -46.57 87.46
N ARG A 296 34.69 -46.81 86.11
CA ARG A 296 35.80 -46.23 85.25
C ARG A 296 35.73 -45.78 83.74
N LEU A 297 34.81 -46.15 82.81
CA LEU A 297 35.28 -46.56 81.42
C LEU A 297 35.08 -45.75 80.07
N PHE A 298 34.35 -44.62 79.89
CA PHE A 298 33.58 -44.35 78.63
C PHE A 298 34.10 -43.49 77.41
N MET A 299 35.34 -42.98 77.30
CA MET A 299 35.61 -41.69 76.58
C MET A 299 36.06 -41.61 75.08
N THR A 300 36.39 -42.68 74.35
CA THR A 300 37.33 -42.57 73.18
C THR A 300 36.77 -42.35 71.76
N ALA A 301 35.45 -42.33 71.51
CA ALA A 301 34.91 -42.60 70.17
C ALA A 301 34.81 -41.43 69.13
N LYS A 302 34.87 -40.15 69.54
CA LYS A 302 34.14 -39.07 68.82
C LYS A 302 34.87 -38.32 67.68
N GLN A 303 36.17 -38.53 67.44
CA GLN A 303 36.97 -37.59 66.62
C GLN A 303 37.10 -37.88 65.10
N LYS A 304 36.66 -39.04 64.59
CA LYS A 304 37.11 -39.53 63.27
C LYS A 304 36.36 -39.01 62.01
N MET A 305 35.20 -38.37 62.14
CA MET A 305 34.28 -38.16 60.99
C MET A 305 34.53 -36.93 60.10
N ILE A 306 35.24 -35.89 60.58
CA ILE A 306 35.18 -34.55 59.94
C ILE A 306 36.01 -34.43 58.65
N LYS A 307 37.00 -35.31 58.42
CA LYS A 307 38.02 -35.11 57.37
C LYS A 307 37.55 -35.38 55.92
N MET A 308 36.45 -36.11 55.72
CA MET A 308 36.06 -36.70 54.42
C MET A 308 35.24 -35.79 53.47
N ARG A 309 34.98 -34.52 53.81
CA ARG A 309 34.01 -33.66 53.07
C ARG A 309 34.58 -32.58 52.15
N LYS A 310 35.91 -32.34 52.11
CA LYS A 310 36.49 -31.18 51.40
C LYS A 310 37.12 -31.45 50.03
N GLU A 311 37.16 -32.70 49.56
CA GLU A 311 37.98 -33.09 48.40
C GLU A 311 37.19 -33.28 47.09
N LYS A 312 35.87 -33.05 47.07
CA LYS A 312 34.99 -33.47 45.96
C LYS A 312 34.33 -32.37 45.11
N GLU A 313 34.61 -31.09 45.36
CA GLU A 313 34.01 -29.97 44.62
C GLU A 313 34.94 -29.33 43.56
N ALA A 314 36.25 -29.61 43.59
CA ALA A 314 37.24 -28.90 42.77
C ALA A 314 37.35 -29.36 41.29
N GLU A 315 36.70 -30.47 40.93
CA GLU A 315 36.95 -31.18 39.66
C GLU A 315 36.01 -30.78 38.52
N MET A 316 34.80 -30.29 38.83
CA MET A 316 33.68 -30.15 37.88
C MET A 316 33.68 -28.89 36.98
N PHE A 317 34.74 -28.08 36.98
CA PHE A 317 34.72 -26.73 36.34
C PHE A 317 35.52 -26.61 35.02
N ARG A 318 36.10 -27.68 34.47
CA ARG A 318 37.04 -27.58 33.33
C ARG A 318 36.52 -27.99 31.94
N ASP A 319 35.42 -28.72 31.84
CA ASP A 319 35.05 -29.41 30.58
C ASP A 319 34.12 -28.62 29.63
N VAL A 320 33.62 -27.45 30.03
CA VAL A 320 32.55 -26.74 29.30
C VAL A 320 33.06 -25.82 28.16
N GLN A 321 34.37 -25.54 28.09
CA GLN A 321 34.94 -24.50 27.20
C GLN A 321 35.64 -25.02 25.93
N ARG A 322 35.29 -26.23 25.43
CA ARG A 322 35.89 -26.82 24.21
C ARG A 322 34.91 -27.12 23.07
N HIS A 323 33.74 -26.48 23.07
CA HIS A 323 32.65 -26.80 22.15
C HIS A 323 32.13 -25.57 21.36
N LYS A 324 33.01 -24.62 21.03
CA LYS A 324 32.58 -23.29 20.52
C LYS A 324 33.41 -22.62 19.42
N GLU A 325 34.18 -23.42 18.67
CA GLU A 325 34.88 -22.99 17.43
C GLU A 325 34.86 -24.15 16.40
N THR A 326 33.90 -24.38 15.50
CA THR A 326 32.80 -23.57 14.91
C THR A 326 33.19 -22.27 14.21
N MET A 327 34.44 -22.18 13.74
CA MET A 327 34.89 -21.20 12.74
C MET A 327 35.72 -21.84 11.59
N THR A 328 35.56 -23.14 11.37
CA THR A 328 36.40 -23.95 10.45
C THR A 328 35.81 -24.17 9.05
N GLU A 329 34.82 -23.37 8.61
CA GLU A 329 33.98 -23.77 7.46
C GLU A 329 33.52 -22.63 6.52
N ARG A 330 34.38 -21.64 6.25
CA ARG A 330 34.11 -20.65 5.18
C ARG A 330 35.33 -20.05 4.47
N LEU A 331 36.31 -20.89 4.17
CA LEU A 331 37.50 -20.54 3.38
C LEU A 331 37.71 -21.49 2.17
N ALA A 332 36.59 -21.94 1.57
CA ALA A 332 36.57 -22.98 0.53
C ALA A 332 35.57 -22.66 -0.60
N ALA A 333 35.62 -21.47 -1.19
CA ALA A 333 34.95 -21.16 -2.46
C ALA A 333 35.41 -19.83 -3.11
N GLN A 334 36.53 -19.83 -3.84
CA GLN A 334 36.72 -19.03 -5.08
C GLN A 334 38.07 -19.34 -5.74
N LEU A 335 38.03 -19.85 -6.98
CA LEU A 335 39.18 -20.16 -7.83
C LEU A 335 38.81 -19.90 -9.31
N GLN A 336 39.74 -19.25 -10.05
CA GLN A 336 39.95 -19.22 -11.51
C GLN A 336 39.17 -18.31 -12.49
N GLU A 337 39.98 -17.67 -13.36
CA GLU A 337 39.95 -17.58 -14.85
C GLU A 337 41.45 -17.71 -15.34
N LYS A 338 41.97 -17.42 -16.57
CA LYS A 338 41.51 -16.95 -17.92
C LYS A 338 42.58 -17.30 -19.00
N THR A 339 42.32 -17.06 -20.30
CA THR A 339 43.25 -17.23 -21.46
C THR A 339 43.02 -16.09 -22.52
N SER A 340 43.68 -15.91 -23.68
CA SER A 340 44.66 -16.70 -24.49
C SER A 340 45.87 -15.81 -24.95
N ASN A 341 46.34 -15.57 -26.20
CA ASN A 341 46.00 -15.94 -27.61
C ASN A 341 47.19 -15.62 -28.61
N ASP A 342 46.92 -15.68 -29.93
CA ASP A 342 47.62 -15.06 -31.10
C ASP A 342 48.80 -15.80 -31.84
N GLU A 343 49.12 -15.40 -33.10
CA GLU A 343 49.63 -16.24 -34.24
C GLU A 343 50.73 -15.60 -35.15
N GLU A 344 51.37 -16.34 -36.12
CA GLU A 344 51.98 -15.81 -37.39
C GLU A 344 52.51 -16.83 -38.48
N LEU A 345 52.80 -16.35 -39.74
CA LEU A 345 53.66 -16.86 -40.88
C LEU A 345 53.14 -17.75 -42.11
N ILE A 346 53.81 -17.64 -43.31
CA ILE A 346 53.29 -17.91 -44.71
C ILE A 346 54.36 -18.37 -45.78
N THR A 347 54.06 -19.23 -46.83
CA THR A 347 54.94 -19.57 -48.05
C THR A 347 54.23 -20.34 -49.24
N LYS A 348 54.66 -20.27 -50.57
CA LYS A 348 54.15 -21.02 -51.81
C LYS A 348 55.02 -21.01 -53.14
N ALA A 349 54.69 -21.86 -54.18
CA ALA A 349 55.00 -21.88 -55.68
C ALA A 349 56.35 -22.50 -56.24
N VAL A 350 56.69 -22.84 -57.54
CA VAL A 350 56.14 -22.78 -58.97
C VAL A 350 56.86 -23.80 -59.99
N THR A 351 56.61 -23.87 -61.34
CA THR A 351 57.27 -24.83 -62.35
C THR A 351 57.24 -24.47 -63.90
N LEU A 352 57.78 -25.28 -64.88
CA LEU A 352 58.03 -24.96 -66.36
C LEU A 352 57.89 -26.13 -67.45
N ARG A 353 58.27 -25.97 -68.77
CA ARG A 353 57.79 -26.77 -69.99
C ARG A 353 58.61 -26.65 -71.36
N GLU A 354 58.33 -27.49 -72.42
CA GLU A 354 58.39 -27.27 -73.94
C GLU A 354 59.42 -27.91 -74.96
N ALA A 355 59.04 -28.01 -76.26
CA ALA A 355 59.77 -28.56 -77.46
C ALA A 355 59.14 -28.19 -78.88
N ARG A 356 59.75 -28.51 -80.06
CA ARG A 356 59.28 -28.19 -81.46
C ARG A 356 59.79 -29.15 -82.61
N LEU A 357 59.26 -29.07 -83.86
CA LEU A 357 59.60 -29.86 -85.10
C LEU A 357 59.32 -29.10 -86.45
N GLU A 358 59.90 -29.48 -87.63
CA GLU A 358 59.80 -28.78 -88.95
C GLU A 358 60.29 -29.62 -90.21
N ARG A 359 59.67 -29.56 -91.44
CA ARG A 359 60.33 -29.89 -92.78
C ARG A 359 59.61 -29.81 -94.17
N GLU A 360 58.28 -29.65 -94.31
CA GLU A 360 57.50 -30.15 -95.49
C GLU A 360 57.03 -29.07 -96.53
N GLN A 361 57.63 -28.92 -97.75
CA GLN A 361 57.19 -27.83 -98.70
C GLN A 361 57.32 -27.94 -100.26
N ARG A 362 57.95 -28.94 -100.92
CA ARG A 362 58.53 -28.71 -102.28
C ARG A 362 57.75 -29.01 -103.59
N GLU A 363 56.66 -29.77 -103.63
CA GLU A 363 56.14 -30.32 -104.92
C GLU A 363 55.23 -29.39 -105.77
N ASN A 364 54.84 -28.22 -105.28
CA ASN A 364 53.71 -27.42 -105.79
C ASN A 364 53.92 -26.63 -107.11
N ALA A 365 54.81 -27.07 -108.02
CA ALA A 365 55.28 -26.25 -109.14
C ALA A 365 54.51 -26.42 -110.47
N ALA A 366 54.35 -27.65 -110.98
CA ALA A 366 54.15 -27.88 -112.43
C ALA A 366 52.72 -27.64 -112.97
N LYS A 367 51.67 -27.75 -112.14
CA LYS A 367 50.25 -27.66 -112.56
C LYS A 367 49.79 -26.26 -113.04
N LYS A 368 50.70 -25.30 -113.16
CA LYS A 368 50.40 -23.86 -113.26
C LYS A 368 50.17 -23.31 -114.68
N LYS A 369 50.44 -24.05 -115.77
CA LYS A 369 50.57 -23.44 -117.11
C LYS A 369 49.34 -23.52 -118.01
N THR A 370 48.73 -24.69 -118.22
CA THR A 370 47.45 -24.82 -118.98
C THR A 370 46.27 -24.11 -118.29
N MET A 371 46.42 -23.84 -116.99
CA MET A 371 45.58 -22.98 -116.19
C MET A 371 45.52 -21.52 -116.69
N LEU A 372 46.50 -21.02 -117.47
CA LEU A 372 46.66 -19.60 -117.77
C LEU A 372 45.76 -19.05 -118.89
N ASP A 373 45.33 -19.90 -119.83
CA ASP A 373 44.63 -19.45 -121.04
C ASP A 373 43.10 -19.54 -120.89
N SER A 374 42.59 -20.53 -120.15
CA SER A 374 41.21 -20.48 -119.63
C SER A 374 41.04 -19.31 -118.66
N ILE A 375 42.09 -18.97 -117.90
CA ILE A 375 42.20 -17.74 -117.13
C ILE A 375 42.08 -16.47 -118.01
N ALA A 376 42.35 -16.49 -119.31
CA ALA A 376 42.31 -15.27 -120.14
C ALA A 376 40.87 -14.81 -120.48
N VAL A 377 40.02 -15.69 -121.00
CA VAL A 377 38.59 -15.36 -121.25
C VAL A 377 37.83 -15.24 -119.94
N HIS A 378 38.21 -16.03 -118.93
CA HIS A 378 37.75 -15.83 -117.55
C HIS A 378 38.18 -14.46 -117.01
N ARG A 379 39.38 -13.94 -117.31
CA ARG A 379 39.83 -12.60 -116.87
C ARG A 379 38.97 -11.47 -117.43
N GLU A 380 38.51 -11.50 -118.68
CA GLU A 380 37.70 -10.40 -119.24
C GLU A 380 36.26 -10.42 -118.73
N THR A 381 35.65 -11.61 -118.64
CA THR A 381 34.33 -11.77 -118.01
C THR A 381 34.39 -11.44 -116.52
N MET A 382 35.43 -11.91 -115.82
CA MET A 382 35.73 -11.46 -114.46
C MET A 382 36.02 -9.97 -114.40
N HIS A 383 36.66 -9.32 -115.38
CA HIS A 383 36.92 -7.88 -115.31
C HIS A 383 35.62 -7.10 -115.28
N GLN A 384 34.67 -7.42 -116.16
CA GLN A 384 33.36 -6.76 -116.19
C GLN A 384 32.51 -7.11 -114.95
N GLU A 385 32.51 -8.38 -114.53
CA GLU A 385 31.81 -8.81 -113.31
C GLU A 385 32.46 -8.23 -112.04
N GLN A 386 33.78 -7.99 -112.06
CA GLN A 386 34.55 -7.39 -110.97
C GLN A 386 34.47 -5.87 -110.99
N GLU A 387 34.30 -5.20 -112.14
CA GLU A 387 33.94 -3.77 -112.19
C GLU A 387 32.53 -3.54 -111.64
N ARG A 388 31.58 -4.44 -111.96
CA ARG A 388 30.25 -4.46 -111.35
C ARG A 388 30.32 -4.71 -109.85
N LYS A 389 31.00 -5.77 -109.41
CA LYS A 389 31.21 -6.05 -107.97
C LYS A 389 31.93 -4.90 -107.29
N LEU A 390 32.95 -4.27 -107.88
CA LEU A 390 33.61 -3.09 -107.32
C LEU A 390 32.68 -1.86 -107.26
N SER A 391 31.67 -1.75 -108.12
CA SER A 391 30.65 -0.70 -108.04
C SER A 391 29.61 -1.00 -106.95
N GLU A 392 29.15 -2.24 -106.89
CA GLU A 392 28.20 -2.74 -105.89
C GLU A 392 28.87 -2.75 -104.49
N GLU A 393 30.14 -3.10 -104.37
CA GLU A 393 31.00 -2.98 -103.18
C GLU A 393 31.24 -1.52 -102.78
N LYS A 394 31.42 -0.59 -103.72
CA LYS A 394 31.51 0.85 -103.41
C LYS A 394 30.19 1.37 -102.84
N GLN A 395 29.06 0.96 -103.40
CA GLN A 395 27.73 1.30 -102.87
C GLN A 395 27.52 0.69 -101.47
N MET A 396 27.75 -0.60 -101.31
CA MET A 396 27.70 -1.31 -100.02
C MET A 396 28.68 -0.74 -98.98
N ALA A 397 29.86 -0.26 -99.40
CA ALA A 397 30.83 0.38 -98.51
C ALA A 397 30.38 1.80 -98.10
N LEU A 398 29.74 2.55 -98.99
CA LEU A 398 29.11 3.84 -98.66
C LEU A 398 27.91 3.66 -97.72
N GLU A 399 27.04 2.67 -97.99
CA GLU A 399 25.92 2.30 -97.13
C GLU A 399 26.39 1.80 -95.76
N MET A 400 27.40 0.91 -95.70
CA MET A 400 28.02 0.52 -94.43
C MET A 400 28.68 1.69 -93.70
N LEU A 401 29.22 2.68 -94.41
CA LEU A 401 29.81 3.88 -93.80
C LEU A 401 28.75 4.87 -93.30
N GLN A 402 27.60 4.95 -93.96
CA GLN A 402 26.42 5.67 -93.47
C GLN A 402 25.83 4.96 -92.24
N ALA A 403 25.55 3.65 -92.33
CA ALA A 403 25.05 2.84 -91.23
C ALA A 403 25.98 2.85 -90.00
N LYS A 404 27.30 2.89 -90.19
CA LYS A 404 28.27 3.11 -89.09
C LYS A 404 28.13 4.49 -88.47
N LYS A 405 28.09 5.57 -89.27
CA LYS A 405 27.87 6.93 -88.76
C LYS A 405 26.55 7.08 -88.01
N GLU A 406 25.49 6.42 -88.47
CA GLU A 406 24.19 6.40 -87.79
C GLU A 406 24.23 5.56 -86.51
N ALA A 407 24.88 4.40 -86.51
CA ALA A 407 25.09 3.59 -85.31
C ALA A 407 25.95 4.33 -84.26
N ASP A 408 27.02 5.00 -84.66
CA ASP A 408 27.88 5.82 -83.81
C ASP A 408 27.08 7.01 -83.22
N ARG A 409 26.27 7.68 -84.05
CA ARG A 409 25.36 8.74 -83.59
C ARG A 409 24.35 8.22 -82.56
N ILE A 410 23.66 7.12 -82.86
CA ILE A 410 22.68 6.49 -81.95
C ILE A 410 23.38 6.03 -80.65
N PHE A 411 24.61 5.54 -80.74
CA PHE A 411 25.41 5.16 -79.58
C PHE A 411 25.74 6.38 -78.70
N LEU A 412 26.17 7.50 -79.29
CA LEU A 412 26.44 8.75 -78.58
C LEU A 412 25.18 9.35 -77.94
N GLU A 413 24.06 9.42 -78.67
CA GLU A 413 22.76 9.86 -78.14
C GLU A 413 22.31 8.95 -76.97
N LYS A 414 22.43 7.63 -77.11
CA LYS A 414 22.14 6.65 -76.05
C LYS A 414 23.07 6.79 -74.84
N GLN A 415 24.35 7.12 -75.04
CA GLN A 415 25.30 7.38 -73.97
C GLN A 415 24.97 8.69 -73.23
N GLN A 416 24.63 9.76 -73.95
CA GLN A 416 24.16 11.01 -73.36
C GLN A 416 22.88 10.78 -72.52
N LEU A 417 21.86 10.12 -73.08
CA LEU A 417 20.63 9.74 -72.38
C LEU A 417 20.91 8.88 -71.13
N LYS A 418 21.90 7.97 -71.17
CA LYS A 418 22.33 7.21 -69.98
C LYS A 418 22.93 8.13 -68.91
N THR A 419 23.76 9.11 -69.29
CA THR A 419 24.34 10.06 -68.32
C THR A 419 23.31 11.04 -67.75
N GLN A 420 22.31 11.46 -68.55
CA GLN A 420 21.17 12.27 -68.08
C GLN A 420 20.37 11.48 -67.05
N LYS A 421 19.87 10.28 -67.39
CA LYS A 421 19.12 9.42 -66.45
C LYS A 421 19.88 9.13 -65.16
N MET A 422 21.20 9.00 -65.19
CA MET A 422 21.99 8.86 -63.96
C MET A 422 22.01 10.14 -63.11
N LYS A 423 22.11 11.33 -63.72
CA LYS A 423 21.97 12.61 -63.01
C LYS A 423 20.56 12.78 -62.44
N ASP A 424 19.53 12.50 -63.23
CA ASP A 424 18.13 12.64 -62.83
C ASP A 424 17.80 11.71 -61.66
N ASN A 425 18.32 10.48 -61.67
CA ASN A 425 18.23 9.54 -60.55
C ASN A 425 18.98 10.04 -59.30
N TRP A 426 20.18 10.64 -59.46
CA TRP A 426 20.93 11.22 -58.33
C TRP A 426 20.22 12.41 -57.69
N VAL A 427 19.63 13.30 -58.50
CA VAL A 427 18.80 14.41 -58.00
C VAL A 427 17.57 13.86 -57.28
N SER A 428 16.85 12.92 -57.88
CA SER A 428 15.68 12.28 -57.26
C SER A 428 16.01 11.61 -55.92
N LEU A 429 17.19 10.99 -55.79
CA LEU A 429 17.67 10.39 -54.54
C LEU A 429 18.07 11.45 -53.51
N GLN A 430 18.71 12.54 -53.94
CA GLN A 430 19.03 13.68 -53.08
C GLN A 430 17.77 14.34 -52.53
N ASP A 431 16.77 14.59 -53.37
CA ASP A 431 15.48 15.17 -52.98
C ASP A 431 14.71 14.23 -52.03
N PHE A 432 14.72 12.92 -52.28
CA PHE A 432 14.17 11.92 -51.36
C PHE A 432 14.83 11.97 -49.97
N HIS A 433 16.17 12.09 -49.91
CA HIS A 433 16.89 12.25 -48.65
C HIS A 433 16.59 13.59 -47.96
N ILE A 434 16.45 14.69 -48.71
CA ILE A 434 16.05 16.00 -48.19
C ILE A 434 14.64 15.93 -47.58
N HIS A 435 13.68 15.32 -48.28
CA HIS A 435 12.34 15.07 -47.75
C HIS A 435 12.36 14.20 -46.50
N GLN A 436 13.14 13.11 -46.47
CA GLN A 436 13.25 12.25 -45.29
C GLN A 436 13.87 13.00 -44.09
N MET A 437 14.86 13.87 -44.31
CA MET A 437 15.41 14.73 -43.25
C MET A 437 14.39 15.75 -42.74
N ALA A 438 13.62 16.37 -43.63
CA ALA A 438 12.56 17.31 -43.27
C ALA A 438 11.44 16.63 -42.45
N GLU A 439 11.02 15.44 -42.87
CA GLU A 439 10.01 14.63 -42.17
C GLU A 439 10.48 14.23 -40.76
N ARG A 440 11.73 13.78 -40.61
CA ARG A 440 12.32 13.46 -39.30
C ARG A 440 12.36 14.70 -38.39
N ARG A 441 12.85 15.84 -38.89
CA ARG A 441 12.87 17.10 -38.13
C ARG A 441 11.47 17.57 -37.73
N ALA A 442 10.46 17.40 -38.59
CA ALA A 442 9.08 17.72 -38.27
C ALA A 442 8.54 16.81 -37.14
N LYS A 443 8.81 15.50 -37.20
CA LYS A 443 8.47 14.54 -36.14
C LYS A 443 9.17 14.85 -34.82
N GLU A 444 10.47 15.17 -34.84
CA GLU A 444 11.21 15.61 -33.64
C GLU A 444 10.63 16.90 -33.03
N GLN A 445 10.20 17.86 -33.85
CA GLN A 445 9.55 19.08 -33.37
C GLN A 445 8.15 18.83 -32.80
N LEU A 446 7.38 17.87 -33.35
CA LEU A 446 6.09 17.46 -32.79
C LEU A 446 6.28 16.79 -31.44
N VAL A 447 7.17 15.79 -31.35
CA VAL A 447 7.48 15.10 -30.07
C VAL A 447 7.96 16.09 -29.00
N LYS A 448 8.80 17.07 -29.35
CA LYS A 448 9.22 18.12 -28.40
C LYS A 448 8.06 19.02 -27.94
N LYS A 449 7.10 19.33 -28.81
CA LYS A 449 5.89 20.09 -28.43
C LYS A 449 4.95 19.26 -27.56
N GLU A 450 4.81 17.97 -27.86
CA GLU A 450 4.03 17.02 -27.06
C GLU A 450 4.64 16.81 -25.67
N GLN A 451 5.97 16.72 -25.57
CA GLN A 451 6.72 16.67 -24.31
C GLN A 451 6.49 17.95 -23.48
N LEU A 452 6.71 19.14 -24.06
CA LEU A 452 6.49 20.42 -23.36
C LEU A 452 5.02 20.60 -22.93
N TYR A 453 4.06 20.14 -23.74
CA TYR A 453 2.63 20.16 -23.39
C TYR A 453 2.30 19.18 -22.25
N PHE A 454 2.88 17.98 -22.27
CA PHE A 454 2.74 16.99 -21.21
C PHE A 454 3.38 17.47 -19.89
N GLU A 455 4.58 18.04 -19.95
CA GLU A 455 5.26 18.66 -18.82
C GLU A 455 4.43 19.79 -18.21
N ALA A 456 3.91 20.71 -19.05
CA ALA A 456 3.01 21.78 -18.60
C ALA A 456 1.76 21.21 -17.91
N LYS A 457 1.07 20.25 -18.52
CA LYS A 457 -0.13 19.60 -17.93
C LYS A 457 0.19 18.84 -16.65
N ASN A 458 1.37 18.25 -16.52
CA ASN A 458 1.82 17.62 -15.28
C ASN A 458 2.11 18.65 -14.19
N THR A 459 2.68 19.82 -14.51
CA THR A 459 2.87 20.91 -13.54
C THR A 459 1.56 21.56 -13.10
N GLU A 460 0.56 21.66 -14.00
CA GLU A 460 -0.80 22.07 -13.65
C GLU A 460 -1.44 21.07 -12.66
N LEU A 461 -1.39 19.77 -12.97
CA LEU A 461 -1.94 18.72 -12.11
C LEU A 461 -1.29 18.70 -10.71
N VAL A 462 0.04 18.82 -10.64
CA VAL A 462 0.77 18.89 -9.36
C VAL A 462 0.38 20.14 -8.56
N ALA A 463 0.08 21.27 -9.22
CA ALA A 463 -0.43 22.46 -8.54
C ALA A 463 -1.88 22.30 -8.04
N GLU A 464 -2.75 21.62 -8.79
CA GLU A 464 -4.10 21.26 -8.34
C GLU A 464 -4.07 20.28 -7.14
N GLU A 465 -3.15 19.31 -7.14
CA GLU A 465 -2.94 18.38 -6.02
C GLU A 465 -2.37 19.08 -4.78
N GLU A 466 -1.42 20.02 -4.94
CA GLU A 466 -0.93 20.88 -3.85
C GLU A 466 -2.07 21.71 -3.26
N GLU A 467 -2.89 22.38 -4.09
CA GLU A 467 -3.98 23.23 -3.60
C GLU A 467 -5.06 22.42 -2.86
N GLN A 468 -5.39 21.22 -3.35
CA GLN A 468 -6.27 20.27 -2.66
C GLN A 468 -5.67 19.80 -1.32
N PHE A 469 -4.38 19.48 -1.29
CA PHE A 469 -3.68 19.09 -0.07
C PHE A 469 -3.65 20.21 0.96
N GLN A 470 -3.38 21.46 0.55
CA GLN A 470 -3.37 22.61 1.47
C GLN A 470 -4.76 22.86 2.06
N LYS A 471 -5.81 22.93 1.23
CA LYS A 471 -7.22 23.07 1.68
C LYS A 471 -7.62 21.97 2.68
N TYR A 472 -7.24 20.71 2.42
CA TYR A 472 -7.47 19.59 3.33
C TYR A 472 -6.69 19.73 4.64
N SER A 473 -5.38 20.00 4.56
CA SER A 473 -4.50 20.07 5.72
C SER A 473 -4.85 21.23 6.65
N GLU A 474 -5.28 22.38 6.10
CA GLU A 474 -5.84 23.50 6.85
C GLU A 474 -7.10 23.11 7.64
N GLY A 475 -8.04 22.41 7.01
CA GLY A 475 -9.27 21.94 7.68
C GLY A 475 -8.97 21.01 8.87
N VAL A 476 -8.02 20.09 8.70
CA VAL A 476 -7.52 19.21 9.76
C VAL A 476 -6.74 19.98 10.84
N ILE A 477 -5.96 21.00 10.47
CA ILE A 477 -5.27 21.89 11.42
C ILE A 477 -6.26 22.71 12.26
N ARG A 478 -7.33 23.24 11.66
CA ARG A 478 -8.38 24.01 12.34
C ARG A 478 -9.14 23.13 13.34
N THR A 479 -9.64 21.97 12.91
CA THR A 479 -10.32 21.01 13.80
C THR A 479 -9.40 20.45 14.90
N ALA A 480 -8.10 20.23 14.63
CA ALA A 480 -7.13 19.87 15.65
C ALA A 480 -6.89 21.00 16.68
N ALA A 481 -6.90 22.26 16.24
CA ALA A 481 -6.79 23.43 17.12
C ALA A 481 -8.03 23.60 18.01
N GLU A 482 -9.23 23.48 17.44
CA GLU A 482 -10.51 23.47 18.16
C GLU A 482 -10.54 22.34 19.21
N ALA A 483 -10.06 21.15 18.85
CA ALA A 483 -9.90 20.02 19.75
C ALA A 483 -8.75 20.17 20.78
N LYS A 484 -8.07 21.34 20.84
CA LYS A 484 -6.94 21.65 21.72
C LYS A 484 -5.82 20.59 21.67
N ARG A 485 -5.44 20.17 20.46
CA ARG A 485 -4.31 19.25 20.20
C ARG A 485 -3.03 20.04 19.90
N ASN A 486 -1.88 19.39 20.00
CA ASN A 486 -0.62 20.03 19.62
C ASN A 486 -0.51 20.12 18.08
N ILE A 487 -0.56 21.36 17.55
CA ILE A 487 -0.63 21.65 16.10
C ILE A 487 0.75 21.57 15.42
N LEU A 488 1.86 21.56 16.19
CA LEU A 488 3.22 21.67 15.63
C LEU A 488 3.60 20.52 14.65
N PRO A 489 3.26 19.24 14.89
CA PRO A 489 3.48 18.18 13.92
C PRO A 489 2.73 18.43 12.60
N LEU A 490 1.45 18.81 12.68
CA LEU A 490 0.60 19.07 11.53
C LEU A 490 1.15 20.22 10.67
N ARG A 491 1.53 21.35 11.29
CA ARG A 491 2.17 22.47 10.58
C ARG A 491 3.53 22.12 9.97
N LYS A 492 4.27 21.15 10.53
CA LYS A 492 5.51 20.66 9.92
C LYS A 492 5.24 19.79 8.69
N ALA A 493 4.20 18.96 8.72
CA ALA A 493 3.81 18.07 7.61
C ALA A 493 2.99 18.77 6.50
N ALA A 494 2.27 19.83 6.83
CA ALA A 494 1.48 20.64 5.88
C ALA A 494 2.32 21.61 5.03
N LYS A 495 3.65 21.70 5.23
CA LYS A 495 4.50 22.61 4.45
C LYS A 495 4.30 22.41 2.94
N GLU A 496 4.29 23.52 2.22
CA GLU A 496 4.19 23.58 0.77
C GLU A 496 5.36 22.89 0.06
N GLY A 497 5.05 22.27 -1.08
CA GLY A 497 5.96 21.54 -1.95
C GLY A 497 6.10 20.05 -1.61
N ILE A 498 6.17 19.21 -2.64
CA ILE A 498 6.42 17.77 -2.55
C ILE A 498 7.88 17.55 -2.17
N GLY A 499 8.10 17.21 -0.90
CA GLY A 499 9.41 16.87 -0.34
C GLY A 499 9.63 17.51 1.04
N GLY A 500 10.15 16.75 2.00
CA GLY A 500 10.41 17.23 3.37
C GLY A 500 11.58 18.21 3.53
N GLY A 501 12.05 18.82 2.43
CA GLY A 501 13.21 19.70 2.40
C GLY A 501 12.97 21.08 3.01
N LEU A 502 14.04 21.87 3.12
CA LEU A 502 13.96 23.28 3.54
C LEU A 502 14.04 24.27 2.37
N GLY A 503 14.64 23.86 1.24
CA GLY A 503 14.87 24.70 0.06
C GLY A 503 13.60 25.31 -0.57
N PRO A 504 13.77 26.22 -1.55
CA PRO A 504 12.66 26.84 -2.26
C PRO A 504 11.95 25.84 -3.20
N ILE A 505 10.71 26.16 -3.54
CA ILE A 505 9.82 25.28 -4.31
C ILE A 505 10.06 25.50 -5.81
N PHE A 506 10.20 24.42 -6.57
CA PHE A 506 10.33 24.43 -8.03
C PHE A 506 9.34 23.44 -8.65
N GLY A 507 8.40 23.91 -9.47
CA GLY A 507 7.42 23.05 -10.15
C GLY A 507 6.57 22.19 -9.22
N GLY A 508 6.28 22.68 -8.01
CA GLY A 508 5.57 21.94 -6.96
C GLY A 508 6.44 20.95 -6.15
N LEU A 509 7.69 20.69 -6.53
CA LEU A 509 8.64 19.93 -5.69
C LEU A 509 9.43 20.83 -4.75
N ARG A 510 9.78 20.30 -3.58
CA ARG A 510 10.65 20.97 -2.60
C ARG A 510 11.92 20.15 -2.36
N PRO A 511 13.06 20.52 -2.99
CA PRO A 511 14.31 19.81 -2.80
C PRO A 511 14.77 19.78 -1.34
N SER A 512 15.10 18.60 -0.85
CA SER A 512 15.99 18.44 0.30
C SER A 512 17.43 18.57 -0.19
N TYR A 513 18.03 19.75 -0.01
CA TYR A 513 19.46 19.92 -0.27
C TYR A 513 20.27 19.08 0.72
N LEU A 514 20.88 18.00 0.22
CA LEU A 514 21.81 17.18 0.98
C LEU A 514 23.14 17.93 1.12
N VAL A 515 23.22 18.75 2.17
CA VAL A 515 24.47 19.30 2.69
C VAL A 515 25.42 18.13 2.96
N HIS A 516 26.61 18.16 2.36
CA HIS A 516 27.61 17.10 2.52
C HIS A 516 28.39 17.21 3.84
N ASP A 517 28.30 18.37 4.50
CA ASP A 517 28.95 18.65 5.79
C ASP A 517 28.05 18.30 6.98
N SER A 518 28.69 17.86 8.07
CA SER A 518 28.03 17.42 9.32
C SER A 518 27.29 18.52 10.11
N THR A 519 27.38 19.77 9.67
CA THR A 519 26.74 20.94 10.32
C THR A 519 25.30 21.18 9.88
N GLY A 520 24.89 20.64 8.72
CA GLY A 520 23.51 20.79 8.21
C GLY A 520 23.10 22.21 7.81
N VAL A 521 24.04 23.15 7.69
CA VAL A 521 23.78 24.52 7.21
C VAL A 521 23.77 24.54 5.69
N GLU A 522 22.79 25.20 5.07
CA GLU A 522 22.73 25.33 3.61
C GLU A 522 23.98 26.04 3.07
N MET A 523 24.63 25.45 2.06
CA MET A 523 25.80 26.06 1.41
C MET A 523 25.43 27.42 0.80
N PRO A 524 26.26 28.47 0.99
CA PRO A 524 26.04 29.77 0.37
C PRO A 524 25.85 29.63 -1.15
N LYS A 525 24.90 30.38 -1.70
CA LYS A 525 24.61 30.35 -3.13
C LYS A 525 25.72 31.07 -3.89
N TYR A 526 26.81 30.37 -4.21
CA TYR A 526 28.01 30.88 -4.89
C TYR A 526 27.81 31.44 -6.31
N VAL A 527 26.56 31.67 -6.74
CA VAL A 527 26.21 32.44 -7.94
C VAL A 527 26.14 33.92 -7.54
N SER A 528 27.32 34.54 -7.41
CA SER A 528 27.46 36.00 -7.43
C SER A 528 27.49 36.49 -8.88
N SER A 529 27.32 37.80 -9.13
CA SER A 529 27.53 38.38 -10.46
C SER A 529 28.93 38.04 -10.99
N THR A 530 29.95 38.14 -10.14
CA THR A 530 31.35 37.77 -10.45
C THR A 530 31.48 36.31 -10.91
N THR A 531 30.65 35.41 -10.40
CA THR A 531 30.63 33.99 -10.82
C THR A 531 29.89 33.79 -12.15
N GLN A 532 28.93 34.67 -12.47
CA GLN A 532 28.27 34.69 -13.78
C GLN A 532 29.19 35.26 -14.86
N ASP A 533 29.90 36.36 -14.57
CA ASP A 533 30.92 36.94 -15.47
C ASP A 533 31.99 35.88 -15.84
N ILE A 534 32.46 35.13 -14.84
CA ILE A 534 33.38 33.99 -15.05
C ILE A 534 32.72 32.89 -15.90
N LYS A 535 31.44 32.56 -15.67
CA LYS A 535 30.74 31.53 -16.44
C LYS A 535 30.56 31.93 -17.91
N GLU A 536 30.21 33.19 -18.19
CA GLU A 536 30.10 33.74 -19.55
C GLU A 536 31.46 33.80 -20.25
N LEU A 537 32.56 34.03 -19.51
CA LEU A 537 33.93 33.90 -20.03
C LEU A 537 34.35 32.46 -20.39
N TYR A 538 33.55 31.43 -20.08
CA TYR A 538 33.75 30.04 -20.52
C TYR A 538 32.65 29.52 -21.46
N GLU A 539 31.40 29.96 -21.30
CA GLU A 539 30.26 29.62 -22.18
C GLU A 539 30.22 30.51 -23.44
N THR A 540 31.14 30.27 -24.37
CA THR A 540 31.16 30.97 -25.67
C THR A 540 29.95 30.57 -26.53
N ASN A 541 28.92 31.43 -26.56
CA ASN A 541 27.77 31.29 -27.46
C ASN A 541 28.14 31.41 -28.95
N ASP A 542 29.30 31.98 -29.29
CA ASP A 542 29.86 32.03 -30.64
C ASP A 542 30.82 30.86 -30.91
N ILE A 543 30.45 30.02 -31.87
CA ILE A 543 31.22 28.87 -32.37
C ILE A 543 32.60 29.31 -32.92
N GLN A 544 32.74 30.52 -33.45
CA GLN A 544 34.02 31.02 -33.97
C GLN A 544 35.01 31.37 -32.84
N GLN A 545 34.51 31.85 -31.70
CA GLN A 545 35.32 32.06 -30.50
C GLN A 545 35.72 30.73 -29.87
N ALA A 546 34.79 29.77 -29.79
CA ALA A 546 35.06 28.40 -29.34
C ALA A 546 36.17 27.73 -30.17
N LYS A 547 36.08 27.82 -31.50
CA LYS A 547 37.10 27.31 -32.44
C LYS A 547 38.47 27.92 -32.19
N LYS A 548 38.59 29.25 -32.15
CA LYS A 548 39.86 29.94 -31.88
C LYS A 548 40.47 29.51 -30.54
N ARG A 549 39.66 29.38 -29.49
CA ARG A 549 40.10 28.94 -28.15
C ARG A 549 40.59 27.49 -28.12
N LEU A 550 40.03 26.64 -28.98
CA LEU A 550 40.45 25.25 -29.20
C LEU A 550 41.58 25.10 -30.24
N GLY A 551 42.19 26.20 -30.69
CA GLY A 551 43.32 26.19 -31.64
C GLY A 551 42.93 26.01 -33.11
N PHE A 552 41.64 25.98 -33.45
CA PHE A 552 41.18 25.94 -34.83
C PHE A 552 41.22 27.34 -35.44
N THR A 553 42.35 27.70 -36.05
CA THR A 553 42.57 28.95 -36.77
C THR A 553 42.61 28.74 -38.28
N TRP A 554 41.45 28.40 -38.85
CA TRP A 554 41.16 28.33 -40.29
C TRP A 554 39.72 28.82 -40.52
#